data_AF-A0A7K3MYG1-F1
#
_entry.id   AF-A0A7K3MYG1-F1
#
_cell.length_a   1.000
_cell.length_b   1.000
_cell.length_c   1.000
_cell.angle_alpha   90.00
_cell.angle_beta   90.00
_cell.angle_gamma   90.00
#
_symmetry.space_group_name_H-M   'P 1'
#
loop_
_entity.id
_entity.type
_entity.pdbx_description
1 polymer ?
#
loop_
_entity_poly.entity_id
_entity_poly.type
_entity_poly.pdbx_seq_one_letter_code
_entity_poly.pdbx_strand_id
1 'polypeptide(L)'
;MKNEIQIGNCKLDKENGTITGEFVTHEGESFYKIAYYDKMDPFFMTIVSNSDHWMFISSNGGLSAGRKNPDNALFPYYTVDKIQDLSEYSGSKTVLIIQKENQNFLWEPFSDNYTGIYKIQRNIYKSIYGNKILFEEINEDLGVTFSYKWMNSEKFGFIKKSYITNQLNTTVKISILDGIQNILPAGINSDLQLGFSNLVDAYKKSELVTNTNIGLYMLSS
;
A
#
# COMPACT_ATOMS: atom_id res chain seq x y z
N MET A 1 -29.03 14.74 19.52
CA MET A 1 -27.74 15.46 19.43
C MET A 1 -26.67 14.43 19.17
N LYS A 2 -25.88 14.55 18.08
CA LYS A 2 -24.70 13.70 17.90
C LYS A 2 -23.64 14.23 18.87
N ASN A 3 -23.32 13.47 19.91
CA ASN A 3 -22.22 13.82 20.80
C ASN A 3 -20.91 13.75 20.01
N GLU A 4 -20.15 14.85 19.99
CA GLU A 4 -18.81 14.90 19.42
C GLU A 4 -17.89 14.03 20.29
N ILE A 5 -17.07 13.19 19.65
CA ILE A 5 -16.07 12.35 20.33
C ILE A 5 -14.71 12.97 20.03
N GLN A 6 -13.85 13.07 21.03
CA GLN A 6 -12.49 13.60 20.89
C GLN A 6 -11.47 12.51 21.24
N ILE A 7 -10.35 12.50 20.53
CA ILE A 7 -9.15 11.72 20.86
C ILE A 7 -8.05 12.72 21.22
N GLY A 8 -7.75 12.85 22.52
CA GLY A 8 -6.88 13.93 23.00
C GLY A 8 -7.43 15.30 22.61
N ASN A 9 -6.63 16.07 21.87
CA ASN A 9 -7.02 17.40 21.36
C ASN A 9 -7.62 17.35 19.94
N CYS A 10 -7.77 16.16 19.34
CA CYS A 10 -8.30 15.99 17.99
C CYS A 10 -9.79 15.63 18.04
N LYS A 11 -10.58 16.24 17.16
CA LYS A 11 -11.97 15.81 16.94
C LYS A 11 -11.92 14.54 16.10
N LEU A 12 -12.65 13.51 16.53
CA LEU A 12 -12.80 12.29 15.75
C LEU A 12 -13.66 12.61 14.53
N ASP A 13 -13.08 12.55 13.35
CA ASP A 13 -13.84 12.61 12.11
C ASP A 13 -14.66 11.32 11.96
N LYS A 14 -15.95 11.49 11.69
CA LYS A 14 -16.85 10.40 11.33
C LYS A 14 -17.04 10.50 9.83
N GLU A 15 -16.23 9.76 9.09
CA GLU A 15 -16.20 9.80 7.63
C GLU A 15 -17.59 9.61 7.04
N ASN A 16 -18.12 10.66 6.40
CA ASN A 16 -19.37 10.62 5.65
C ASN A 16 -19.03 10.52 4.16
N GLY A 17 -19.62 9.55 3.47
CA GLY A 17 -19.27 9.23 2.09
C GLY A 17 -19.99 7.95 1.68
N THR A 18 -20.47 7.91 0.45
CA THR A 18 -21.27 6.81 -0.11
C THR A 18 -20.40 6.01 -1.06
N ILE A 19 -20.42 4.68 -0.91
CA ILE A 19 -19.71 3.79 -1.84
C ILE A 19 -20.34 3.92 -3.22
N THR A 20 -19.54 4.30 -4.21
CA THR A 20 -19.96 4.39 -5.61
C THR A 20 -18.96 3.69 -6.51
N GLY A 21 -19.44 3.17 -7.63
CA GLY A 21 -18.63 2.51 -8.65
C GLY A 21 -18.82 3.17 -10.01
N GLU A 22 -17.73 3.45 -10.71
CA GLU A 22 -17.77 4.07 -12.04
C GLU A 22 -16.56 3.69 -12.89
N PHE A 23 -16.72 3.73 -14.21
CA PHE A 23 -15.58 3.65 -15.12
C PHE A 23 -14.96 5.03 -15.30
N VAL A 24 -13.64 5.11 -15.11
CA VAL A 24 -12.84 6.34 -15.28
C VAL A 24 -11.69 6.10 -16.23
N THR A 25 -11.16 7.17 -16.83
CA THR A 25 -9.93 7.11 -17.61
C THR A 25 -8.78 7.68 -16.77
N HIS A 26 -7.70 6.91 -16.63
CA HIS A 26 -6.50 7.30 -15.89
C HIS A 26 -5.26 6.97 -16.74
N GLU A 27 -4.41 7.96 -17.02
CA GLU A 27 -3.24 7.83 -17.90
C GLU A 27 -3.55 7.22 -19.28
N GLY A 28 -4.72 7.53 -19.85
CA GLY A 28 -5.15 7.02 -21.17
C GLY A 28 -5.69 5.58 -21.16
N GLU A 29 -5.86 4.96 -20.00
CA GLU A 29 -6.42 3.62 -19.84
C GLU A 29 -7.69 3.66 -18.99
N SER A 30 -8.65 2.78 -19.28
CA SER A 30 -9.89 2.65 -18.51
C SER A 30 -9.69 1.83 -17.23
N PHE A 31 -10.22 2.33 -16.12
CA PHE A 31 -10.26 1.68 -14.82
C PHE A 31 -11.69 1.65 -14.30
N TYR A 32 -12.04 0.63 -13.53
CA TYR A 32 -13.19 0.67 -12.65
C TYR A 32 -12.76 1.22 -11.29
N LYS A 33 -13.33 2.34 -10.88
CA LYS A 33 -13.11 3.01 -9.60
C LYS A 33 -14.19 2.57 -8.61
N ILE A 34 -13.79 2.24 -7.39
CA ILE A 34 -14.68 2.16 -6.23
C ILE A 34 -14.27 3.28 -5.27
N ALA A 35 -15.16 4.24 -5.07
CA ALA A 35 -14.96 5.33 -4.13
C ALA A 35 -15.39 4.93 -2.71
N TYR A 36 -14.66 5.42 -1.70
CA TYR A 36 -14.87 5.07 -0.29
C TYR A 36 -14.83 3.55 -0.06
N TYR A 37 -13.87 2.86 -0.69
CA TYR A 37 -13.80 1.39 -0.66
C TYR A 37 -13.54 0.85 0.76
N ASP A 38 -12.93 1.67 1.60
CA ASP A 38 -12.63 1.44 3.01
C ASP A 38 -13.89 1.34 3.89
N LYS A 39 -15.06 1.68 3.34
CA LYS A 39 -16.37 1.46 3.98
C LYS A 39 -16.97 0.09 3.68
N MET A 40 -16.27 -0.72 2.88
CA MET A 40 -16.61 -2.12 2.64
C MET A 40 -15.71 -2.99 3.51
N ASP A 41 -16.20 -4.18 3.87
CA ASP A 41 -15.30 -5.20 4.41
C ASP A 41 -14.16 -5.47 3.41
N PRO A 42 -12.91 -5.62 3.88
CA PRO A 42 -11.78 -5.88 3.00
C PRO A 42 -12.02 -7.11 2.12
N PHE A 43 -11.85 -6.95 0.81
CA PHE A 43 -12.08 -8.00 -0.18
C PHE A 43 -10.80 -8.33 -0.94
N PHE A 44 -10.71 -9.57 -1.39
CA PHE A 44 -9.49 -10.13 -1.96
C PHE A 44 -9.53 -10.19 -3.48
N MET A 45 -8.39 -9.87 -4.12
CA MET A 45 -8.27 -9.75 -5.57
C MET A 45 -7.04 -10.49 -6.09
N THR A 46 -7.11 -10.90 -7.36
CA THR A 46 -5.94 -11.31 -8.14
C THR A 46 -5.60 -10.27 -9.19
N ILE A 47 -4.31 -9.97 -9.35
CA ILE A 47 -3.79 -9.10 -10.42
C ILE A 47 -3.12 -9.99 -11.46
N VAL A 48 -3.71 -10.04 -12.65
CA VAL A 48 -3.27 -10.95 -13.70
C VAL A 48 -2.00 -10.45 -14.39
N SER A 49 -1.24 -11.39 -14.94
CA SER A 49 -0.04 -11.11 -15.72
C SER A 49 -0.08 -11.89 -17.03
N ASN A 50 0.53 -11.33 -18.07
CA ASN A 50 0.81 -12.05 -19.31
C ASN A 50 2.11 -12.89 -19.24
N SER A 51 2.83 -12.82 -18.11
CA SER A 51 4.01 -13.62 -17.78
C SER A 51 3.69 -14.52 -16.56
N ASP A 52 4.70 -15.04 -15.90
CA ASP A 52 4.66 -15.86 -14.69
C ASP A 52 4.45 -15.10 -13.35
N HIS A 53 4.01 -13.83 -13.34
CA HIS A 53 3.75 -13.14 -12.08
C HIS A 53 2.44 -13.60 -11.46
N TRP A 54 2.44 -13.72 -10.13
CA TRP A 54 1.23 -13.88 -9.34
C TRP A 54 1.20 -12.78 -8.27
N MET A 55 0.04 -12.16 -8.08
CA MET A 55 -0.20 -11.20 -7.02
C MET A 55 -1.63 -11.38 -6.51
N PHE A 56 -1.71 -11.61 -5.20
CA PHE A 56 -2.93 -11.70 -4.43
C PHE A 56 -2.94 -10.54 -3.45
N ILE A 57 -3.95 -9.68 -3.55
CA ILE A 57 -3.98 -8.40 -2.82
C ILE A 57 -5.38 -8.12 -2.30
N SER A 58 -5.45 -7.71 -1.04
CA SER A 58 -6.66 -7.24 -0.38
C SER A 58 -6.90 -5.75 -0.67
N SER A 59 -8.14 -5.30 -0.62
CA SER A 59 -8.48 -3.88 -0.75
C SER A 59 -7.87 -3.03 0.37
N ASN A 60 -7.54 -3.58 1.53
CA ASN A 60 -6.79 -2.87 2.57
C ASN A 60 -5.26 -2.77 2.30
N GLY A 61 -4.79 -3.21 1.13
CA GLY A 61 -3.39 -3.10 0.71
C GLY A 61 -2.50 -4.27 1.11
N GLY A 62 -2.94 -5.15 2.01
CA GLY A 62 -2.23 -6.39 2.34
C GLY A 62 -2.09 -7.29 1.12
N LEU A 63 -0.89 -7.81 0.86
CA LEU A 63 -0.63 -8.62 -0.34
C LEU A 63 0.38 -9.75 -0.11
N SER A 64 0.29 -10.74 -0.99
CA SER A 64 1.37 -11.66 -1.31
C SER A 64 1.60 -11.65 -2.82
N ALA A 65 2.86 -11.60 -3.24
CA ALA A 65 3.21 -11.54 -4.66
C ALA A 65 4.53 -12.25 -4.91
N GLY A 66 4.72 -12.77 -6.13
CA GLY A 66 5.95 -13.44 -6.57
C GLY A 66 5.89 -13.84 -8.04
N ARG A 67 6.86 -14.62 -8.49
CA ARG A 67 6.87 -15.18 -9.84
C ARG A 67 6.88 -16.70 -9.79
N LYS A 68 6.36 -17.37 -10.82
CA LYS A 68 6.32 -18.83 -11.00
C LYS A 68 5.50 -19.59 -9.94
N ASN A 69 5.89 -19.56 -8.67
CA ASN A 69 5.25 -20.28 -7.57
C ASN A 69 5.53 -19.60 -6.20
N PRO A 70 4.90 -20.06 -5.10
CA PRO A 70 5.09 -19.49 -3.76
C PRO A 70 6.51 -19.51 -3.20
N ASP A 71 7.38 -20.43 -3.63
CA ASP A 71 8.78 -20.48 -3.20
C ASP A 71 9.66 -19.37 -3.81
N ASN A 72 9.09 -18.61 -4.75
CA ASN A 72 9.71 -17.45 -5.39
C ASN A 72 8.90 -16.18 -5.08
N ALA A 73 8.44 -16.08 -3.83
CA ALA A 73 7.66 -14.97 -3.32
C ALA A 73 8.53 -13.74 -3.00
N LEU A 74 8.01 -12.55 -3.33
CA LEU A 74 8.52 -11.25 -2.90
C LEU A 74 8.02 -10.88 -1.50
N PHE A 75 6.77 -11.24 -1.20
CA PHE A 75 6.14 -11.05 0.11
C PHE A 75 5.62 -12.39 0.63
N PRO A 76 5.62 -12.65 1.95
CA PRO A 76 5.22 -13.94 2.51
C PRO A 76 3.90 -14.48 1.95
N TYR A 77 3.88 -15.78 1.62
CA TYR A 77 2.71 -16.46 1.09
C TYR A 77 1.89 -17.07 2.23
N TYR A 78 0.83 -16.37 2.63
CA TYR A 78 -0.06 -16.75 3.73
C TYR A 78 -1.51 -16.90 3.28
N THR A 79 -2.37 -17.36 4.19
CA THR A 79 -3.81 -17.38 3.98
C THR A 79 -4.38 -15.96 3.96
N VAL A 80 -5.54 -15.79 3.33
CA VAL A 80 -6.14 -14.47 3.04
C VAL A 80 -6.33 -13.64 4.31
N ASP A 81 -6.84 -14.24 5.38
CA ASP A 81 -7.02 -13.63 6.70
C ASP A 81 -5.70 -13.02 7.22
N LYS A 82 -4.62 -13.80 7.20
CA LYS A 82 -3.30 -13.32 7.64
C LYS A 82 -2.72 -12.25 6.74
N ILE A 83 -2.94 -12.35 5.42
CA ILE A 83 -2.50 -11.31 4.47
C ILE A 83 -3.20 -9.98 4.77
N GLN A 84 -4.49 -10.03 5.12
CA GLN A 84 -5.26 -8.85 5.49
C GLN A 84 -4.77 -8.23 6.81
N ASP A 85 -4.53 -9.04 7.84
CA ASP A 85 -4.05 -8.59 9.15
C ASP A 85 -2.64 -7.97 9.09
N LEU A 86 -1.85 -8.34 8.09
CA LEU A 86 -0.46 -7.88 7.91
C LEU A 86 -0.33 -6.64 7.03
N SER A 87 -1.42 -5.99 6.60
CA SER A 87 -1.37 -4.81 5.72
C SER A 87 -0.47 -3.70 6.25
N GLU A 88 -0.37 -3.55 7.58
CA GLU A 88 0.50 -2.55 8.20
C GLU A 88 1.98 -2.89 8.27
N TYR A 89 2.32 -4.17 8.09
CA TYR A 89 3.67 -4.69 8.33
C TYR A 89 4.27 -5.36 7.10
N SER A 90 3.50 -5.57 6.02
CA SER A 90 3.94 -6.21 4.80
C SER A 90 3.38 -5.52 3.57
N GLY A 91 4.23 -5.27 2.57
CA GLY A 91 3.82 -4.60 1.35
C GLY A 91 4.10 -3.11 1.35
N SER A 92 3.20 -2.32 0.78
CA SER A 92 3.35 -0.86 0.63
C SER A 92 3.27 -0.15 1.98
N LYS A 93 4.20 0.76 2.25
CA LYS A 93 4.11 1.68 3.41
C LYS A 93 4.58 3.07 3.01
N THR A 94 3.83 4.07 3.44
CA THR A 94 4.11 5.47 3.18
C THR A 94 3.84 6.28 4.43
N VAL A 95 4.80 7.14 4.79
CA VAL A 95 4.70 8.07 5.92
C VAL A 95 5.10 9.45 5.43
N LEU A 96 4.24 10.44 5.70
CA LEU A 96 4.39 11.81 5.23
C LEU A 96 4.39 12.77 6.43
N ILE A 97 5.34 13.70 6.44
CA ILE A 97 5.31 14.85 7.34
C ILE A 97 5.06 16.09 6.48
N ILE A 98 3.88 16.70 6.66
CA ILE A 98 3.40 17.84 5.90
C ILE A 98 3.53 19.10 6.75
N GLN A 99 4.24 20.11 6.26
CA GLN A 99 4.38 21.39 6.95
C GLN A 99 3.32 22.39 6.46
N LYS A 100 2.46 22.86 7.37
CA LYS A 100 1.39 23.84 7.12
C LYS A 100 1.31 24.81 8.30
N GLU A 101 1.20 26.12 8.03
CA GLU A 101 1.01 27.16 9.07
C GLU A 101 2.02 27.09 10.24
N ASN A 102 3.30 26.84 9.93
CA ASN A 102 4.38 26.64 10.90
C ASN A 102 4.24 25.42 11.82
N GLN A 103 3.35 24.48 11.49
CA GLN A 103 3.17 23.20 12.19
C GLN A 103 3.48 22.02 11.26
N ASN A 104 3.83 20.88 11.86
CA ASN A 104 4.09 19.63 11.16
C ASN A 104 2.95 18.65 11.45
N PHE A 105 2.39 18.08 10.39
CA PHE A 105 1.31 17.10 10.44
C PHE A 105 1.83 15.76 9.95
N LEU A 106 1.69 14.72 10.77
CA LEU A 106 1.99 13.34 10.39
C LEU A 106 0.78 12.76 9.68
N TRP A 107 0.99 12.18 8.50
CA TRP A 107 -0.04 11.46 7.77
C TRP A 107 0.53 10.15 7.21
N GLU A 108 -0.12 9.04 7.55
CA GLU A 108 0.19 7.71 7.03
C GLU A 108 -0.98 7.23 6.14
N PRO A 109 -0.96 7.48 4.83
CA PRO A 109 -2.04 7.02 3.96
C PRO A 109 -2.14 5.50 3.95
N PHE A 110 -3.37 5.00 3.87
CA PHE A 110 -3.76 3.59 3.94
C PHE A 110 -3.47 2.89 5.28
N SER A 111 -3.01 3.66 6.28
CA SER A 111 -2.78 3.15 7.64
C SER A 111 -4.02 3.27 8.50
N ASP A 112 -4.28 2.31 9.39
CA ASP A 112 -5.37 2.39 10.38
C ASP A 112 -4.88 2.87 11.77
N ASN A 113 -3.59 3.19 11.92
CA ASN A 113 -3.00 3.67 13.19
C ASN A 113 -3.60 5.00 13.69
N TYR A 114 -4.11 5.84 12.78
CA TYR A 114 -4.61 7.18 13.06
C TYR A 114 -6.03 7.41 12.53
N THR A 115 -6.83 6.34 12.46
CA THR A 115 -8.20 6.40 11.93
C THR A 115 -9.05 7.46 12.65
N GLY A 116 -9.71 8.28 11.84
CA GLY A 116 -10.58 9.35 12.30
C GLY A 116 -9.86 10.60 12.83
N ILE A 117 -8.53 10.72 12.68
CA ILE A 117 -7.81 11.97 12.99
C ILE A 117 -7.94 12.99 11.84
N TYR A 118 -7.98 12.52 10.60
CA TYR A 118 -8.14 13.35 9.41
C TYR A 118 -9.42 12.99 8.66
N LYS A 119 -9.99 13.96 7.97
CA LYS A 119 -11.00 13.73 6.94
C LYS A 119 -10.32 13.19 5.68
N ILE A 120 -10.54 11.91 5.39
CA ILE A 120 -9.96 11.23 4.24
C ILE A 120 -11.01 10.61 3.31
N GLN A 121 -10.59 10.35 2.08
CA GLN A 121 -11.32 9.55 1.11
C GLN A 121 -10.36 8.54 0.48
N ARG A 122 -10.65 7.24 0.65
CA ARG A 122 -9.89 6.16 0.00
C ARG A 122 -10.63 5.66 -1.24
N ASN A 123 -9.94 5.63 -2.37
CA ASN A 123 -10.44 5.11 -3.64
C ASN A 123 -9.53 3.97 -4.12
N ILE A 124 -10.13 2.95 -4.72
CA ILE A 124 -9.40 1.84 -5.34
C ILE A 124 -9.82 1.70 -6.78
N TYR A 125 -8.85 1.37 -7.64
CA TYR A 125 -9.05 1.31 -9.07
C TYR A 125 -8.45 0.03 -9.61
N LYS A 126 -9.21 -0.68 -10.46
CA LYS A 126 -8.68 -1.83 -11.22
C LYS A 126 -8.84 -1.58 -12.71
N SER A 127 -7.75 -1.76 -13.44
CA SER A 127 -7.74 -1.67 -14.91
C SER A 127 -8.74 -2.64 -15.53
N ILE A 128 -9.30 -2.29 -16.69
CA ILE A 128 -10.20 -3.19 -17.44
C ILE A 128 -9.53 -4.53 -17.82
N TYR A 129 -8.21 -4.53 -17.99
CA TYR A 129 -7.42 -5.73 -18.28
C TYR A 129 -7.08 -6.54 -17.02
N GLY A 130 -7.35 -5.98 -15.83
CA GLY A 130 -7.12 -6.60 -14.54
C GLY A 130 -5.66 -6.75 -14.12
N ASN A 131 -4.71 -6.20 -14.88
CA ASN A 131 -3.26 -6.34 -14.65
C ASN A 131 -2.62 -5.15 -13.89
N LYS A 132 -3.42 -4.13 -13.56
CA LYS A 132 -3.03 -2.97 -12.75
C LYS A 132 -4.06 -2.69 -11.67
N ILE A 133 -3.58 -2.34 -10.48
CA ILE A 133 -4.39 -1.87 -9.35
C ILE A 133 -3.76 -0.60 -8.78
N LEU A 134 -4.59 0.40 -8.53
CA LEU A 134 -4.22 1.71 -8.00
C LEU A 134 -5.00 1.97 -6.71
N PHE A 135 -4.29 2.41 -5.69
CA PHE A 135 -4.83 2.87 -4.42
C PHE A 135 -4.62 4.38 -4.33
N GLU A 136 -5.62 5.10 -3.88
CA GLU A 136 -5.59 6.55 -3.71
C GLU A 136 -6.20 6.92 -2.36
N GLU A 137 -5.53 7.78 -1.60
CA GLU A 137 -6.07 8.42 -0.42
C GLU A 137 -5.94 9.93 -0.57
N ILE A 138 -7.08 10.61 -0.44
CA ILE A 138 -7.17 12.07 -0.43
C ILE A 138 -7.31 12.48 1.03
N ASN A 139 -6.38 13.28 1.53
CA ASN A 139 -6.51 13.93 2.83
C ASN A 139 -7.04 15.36 2.63
N GLU A 140 -8.31 15.59 2.97
CA GLU A 140 -8.99 16.86 2.73
C GLU A 140 -8.48 17.97 3.65
N ASP A 141 -8.15 17.64 4.91
CA ASP A 141 -7.66 18.61 5.89
C ASP A 141 -6.30 19.17 5.52
N LEU A 142 -5.43 18.31 4.98
CA LEU A 142 -4.10 18.66 4.52
C LEU A 142 -4.08 19.14 3.07
N GLY A 143 -5.12 18.84 2.28
CA GLY A 143 -5.20 19.17 0.85
C GLY A 143 -4.15 18.44 0.02
N VAL A 144 -3.80 17.21 0.41
CA VAL A 144 -2.79 16.38 -0.27
C VAL A 144 -3.39 15.03 -0.61
N THR A 145 -3.10 14.54 -1.82
CA THR A 145 -3.46 13.21 -2.28
C THR A 145 -2.21 12.36 -2.42
N PHE A 146 -2.24 11.14 -1.91
CA PHE A 146 -1.24 10.12 -2.16
C PHE A 146 -1.87 8.97 -2.92
N SER A 147 -1.16 8.45 -3.92
CA SER A 147 -1.61 7.25 -4.61
C SER A 147 -0.43 6.38 -5.00
N TYR A 148 -0.66 5.07 -5.08
CA TYR A 148 0.31 4.12 -5.63
C TYR A 148 -0.36 3.06 -6.50
N LYS A 149 0.36 2.63 -7.54
CA LYS A 149 -0.11 1.65 -8.51
C LYS A 149 0.86 0.48 -8.63
N TRP A 150 0.32 -0.73 -8.55
CA TRP A 150 1.05 -1.96 -8.86
C TRP A 150 0.85 -2.36 -10.33
N MET A 151 1.95 -2.74 -10.98
CA MET A 151 1.97 -3.26 -12.34
C MET A 151 3.03 -4.36 -12.49
N ASN A 152 2.88 -5.19 -13.50
CA ASN A 152 3.81 -6.27 -13.83
C ASN A 152 4.70 -5.90 -15.02
N SER A 153 5.96 -6.36 -15.00
CA SER A 153 6.91 -6.24 -16.10
C SER A 153 7.72 -7.52 -16.22
N GLU A 154 7.65 -8.20 -17.36
CA GLU A 154 8.43 -9.42 -17.61
C GLU A 154 9.93 -9.22 -17.33
N LYS A 155 10.48 -8.07 -17.74
CA LYS A 155 11.90 -7.73 -17.58
C LYS A 155 12.27 -7.26 -16.18
N PHE A 156 11.40 -6.52 -15.50
CA PHE A 156 11.76 -5.81 -14.26
C PHE A 156 11.02 -6.31 -13.00
N GLY A 157 10.11 -7.29 -13.13
CA GLY A 157 9.31 -7.80 -12.03
C GLY A 157 8.12 -6.88 -11.71
N PHE A 158 7.88 -6.65 -10.42
CA PHE A 158 6.80 -5.79 -9.95
C PHE A 158 7.23 -4.32 -9.93
N ILE A 159 6.34 -3.45 -10.41
CA ILE A 159 6.55 -2.00 -10.43
C ILE A 159 5.48 -1.35 -9.54
N LYS A 160 5.93 -0.71 -8.46
CA LYS A 160 5.13 0.25 -7.67
C LYS A 160 5.42 1.66 -8.18
N LYS A 161 4.42 2.35 -8.70
CA LYS A 161 4.50 3.78 -9.04
C LYS A 161 3.75 4.60 -8.01
N SER A 162 4.41 5.55 -7.36
CA SER A 162 3.82 6.45 -6.36
C SER A 162 3.64 7.86 -6.91
N TYR A 163 2.56 8.53 -6.53
CA TYR A 163 2.30 9.94 -6.84
C TYR A 163 1.82 10.68 -5.59
N ILE A 164 2.35 11.87 -5.37
CA ILE A 164 1.86 12.83 -4.36
C ILE A 164 1.40 14.07 -5.11
N THR A 165 0.17 14.49 -4.86
CA THR A 165 -0.42 15.69 -5.48
C THR A 165 -0.83 16.67 -4.39
N ASN A 166 -0.34 17.90 -4.49
CA ASN A 166 -0.84 19.01 -3.71
C ASN A 166 -2.08 19.59 -4.40
N GLN A 167 -3.22 19.57 -3.72
CA GLN A 167 -4.51 20.06 -4.22
C GLN A 167 -4.74 21.54 -3.85
N LEU A 168 -3.83 22.15 -3.08
CA LEU A 168 -3.94 23.54 -2.66
C LEU A 168 -3.32 24.48 -3.68
N ASN A 169 -3.80 25.73 -3.67
CA ASN A 169 -3.20 26.83 -4.45
C ASN A 169 -1.91 27.39 -3.81
N THR A 170 -1.45 26.81 -2.71
CA THR A 170 -0.27 27.22 -1.95
C THR A 170 0.80 26.14 -2.01
N THR A 171 2.07 26.53 -1.89
CA THR A 171 3.17 25.57 -1.79
C THR A 171 3.13 24.83 -0.45
N VAL A 172 3.24 23.51 -0.50
CA VAL A 172 3.33 22.64 0.67
C VAL A 172 4.70 21.97 0.69
N LYS A 173 5.34 21.96 1.86
CA LYS A 173 6.59 21.20 2.06
C LYS A 173 6.26 19.84 2.66
N ILE A 174 6.78 18.79 2.04
CA ILE A 174 6.50 17.40 2.42
C ILE A 174 7.83 16.66 2.60
N SER A 175 8.03 16.06 3.77
CA SER A 175 9.07 15.05 3.98
C SER A 175 8.43 13.66 3.82
N ILE A 176 9.08 12.78 3.07
CA ILE A 176 8.48 11.53 2.60
C ILE A 176 9.36 10.35 3.00
N LEU A 177 8.73 9.30 3.53
CA LEU A 177 9.26 7.95 3.60
C LEU A 177 8.27 7.03 2.89
N ASP A 178 8.61 6.58 1.68
CA ASP A 178 7.78 5.69 0.85
C ASP A 178 8.58 4.47 0.44
N GLY A 179 7.97 3.29 0.51
CA GLY A 179 8.63 2.06 0.12
C GLY A 179 7.77 0.83 0.26
N ILE A 180 8.44 -0.31 0.37
CA ILE A 180 7.84 -1.60 0.67
C ILE A 180 8.60 -2.29 1.81
N GLN A 181 7.91 -3.10 2.59
CA GLN A 181 8.43 -3.75 3.79
C GLN A 181 8.06 -5.24 3.87
N ASN A 182 8.77 -5.96 4.75
CA ASN A 182 8.70 -7.42 4.90
C ASN A 182 8.93 -8.17 3.58
N ILE A 183 9.98 -7.76 2.87
CA ILE A 183 10.45 -8.39 1.64
C ILE A 183 11.13 -9.72 2.01
N LEU A 184 10.76 -10.79 1.30
CA LEU A 184 11.41 -12.08 1.44
C LEU A 184 12.76 -12.09 0.70
N PRO A 185 13.85 -12.56 1.34
CA PRO A 185 15.05 -12.89 0.60
C PRO A 185 14.84 -14.15 -0.24
N ALA A 186 15.64 -14.30 -1.30
CA ALA A 186 15.59 -15.46 -2.17
C ALA A 186 16.00 -16.76 -1.43
N GLY A 187 15.40 -17.89 -1.83
CA GLY A 187 15.78 -19.23 -1.35
C GLY A 187 15.01 -19.73 -0.13
N ILE A 188 14.03 -18.98 0.39
CA ILE A 188 13.12 -19.45 1.43
C ILE A 188 11.92 -20.14 0.77
N ASN A 189 11.70 -21.42 1.09
CA ASN A 189 10.47 -22.10 0.69
C ASN A 189 9.28 -21.69 1.58
N SER A 190 8.06 -21.88 1.08
CA SER A 190 6.85 -21.45 1.79
C SER A 190 6.71 -22.11 3.16
N ASP A 191 7.08 -23.38 3.28
CA ASP A 191 6.91 -24.16 4.52
C ASP A 191 7.80 -23.64 5.64
N LEU A 192 9.05 -23.29 5.33
CA LEU A 192 9.99 -22.69 6.29
C LEU A 192 9.50 -21.32 6.75
N GLN A 193 9.01 -20.49 5.81
CA GLN A 193 8.45 -19.18 6.14
C GLN A 193 7.16 -19.28 6.98
N LEU A 194 6.35 -20.31 6.77
CA LEU A 194 5.11 -20.56 7.52
C LEU A 194 5.36 -21.11 8.92
N GLY A 195 6.31 -22.04 9.05
CA GLY A 195 6.57 -22.75 10.30
C GLY A 195 7.61 -22.09 11.21
N PHE A 196 8.57 -21.37 10.63
CA PHE A 196 9.81 -20.97 11.32
C PHE A 196 10.30 -19.57 10.91
N SER A 197 9.40 -18.61 10.69
CA SER A 197 9.76 -17.25 10.24
C SER A 197 10.80 -16.56 11.14
N ASN A 198 10.72 -16.77 12.46
CA ASN A 198 11.68 -16.24 13.42
C ASN A 198 13.08 -16.84 13.26
N LEU A 199 13.17 -18.13 12.91
CA LEU A 199 14.45 -18.76 12.56
C LEU A 199 14.99 -18.15 11.28
N VAL A 200 14.16 -17.98 10.26
CA VAL A 200 14.55 -17.33 8.99
C VAL A 200 15.09 -15.93 9.23
N ASP A 201 14.46 -15.15 10.12
CA ASP A 201 14.88 -13.79 10.45
C ASP A 201 16.33 -13.72 10.94
N ALA A 202 16.81 -14.73 11.69
CA ALA A 202 18.18 -14.80 12.16
C ALA A 202 19.23 -14.89 11.03
N TYR A 203 18.80 -15.29 9.82
CA TYR A 203 19.66 -15.39 8.63
C TYR A 203 19.41 -14.26 7.64
N LYS A 204 18.46 -13.34 7.86
CA LYS A 204 18.19 -12.27 6.90
C LYS A 204 19.35 -11.28 6.85
N LYS A 205 19.81 -10.98 5.63
CA LYS A 205 20.79 -9.94 5.34
C LYS A 205 20.22 -9.00 4.28
N SER A 206 20.10 -7.72 4.62
CA SER A 206 19.61 -6.67 3.72
C SER A 206 20.69 -5.61 3.55
N GLU A 207 21.05 -5.30 2.30
CA GLU A 207 22.14 -4.39 1.98
C GLU A 207 21.72 -3.37 0.91
N LEU A 208 22.23 -2.15 1.03
CA LEU A 208 22.20 -1.16 -0.03
C LEU A 208 23.51 -1.28 -0.82
N VAL A 209 23.42 -1.55 -2.12
CA VAL A 209 24.60 -1.64 -2.98
C VAL A 209 25.20 -0.24 -3.15
N THR A 210 26.45 -0.09 -2.72
CA THR A 210 27.20 1.18 -2.74
C THR A 210 27.15 1.85 -4.12
N ASN A 211 26.97 3.17 -4.14
CA ASN A 211 26.86 3.99 -5.35
C ASN A 211 25.68 3.64 -6.27
N THR A 212 24.68 2.91 -5.77
CA THR A 212 23.42 2.63 -6.47
C THR A 212 22.23 2.89 -5.55
N ASN A 213 21.02 2.79 -6.11
CA ASN A 213 19.76 2.81 -5.36
C ASN A 213 19.13 1.40 -5.26
N ILE A 214 19.95 0.35 -5.32
CA ILE A 214 19.50 -1.05 -5.33
C ILE A 214 19.65 -1.65 -3.92
N GLY A 215 18.53 -2.13 -3.38
CA GLY A 215 18.51 -2.98 -2.20
C GLY A 215 18.65 -4.46 -2.57
N LEU A 216 19.51 -5.18 -1.85
CA LEU A 216 19.66 -6.63 -1.93
C LEU A 216 19.09 -7.27 -0.66
N TYR A 217 18.23 -8.27 -0.83
CA TYR A 217 17.62 -9.04 0.26
C TYR A 217 18.01 -10.50 0.07
N MET A 218 18.81 -11.02 0.99
CA MET A 218 19.41 -12.35 0.88
C MET A 218 19.51 -13.04 2.25
N LEU A 219 19.90 -14.31 2.25
CA LEU A 219 20.23 -15.06 3.46
C LEU A 219 21.74 -15.00 3.72
N SER A 220 22.15 -14.91 4.98
CA SER A 220 23.53 -15.10 5.41
C SER A 220 23.91 -16.57 5.25
N SER A 221 25.04 -16.82 4.61
CA SER A 221 25.60 -18.15 4.44
C SER A 221 26.20 -18.71 5.72
#